data_AF-A0A820Q8Q4-F1
#
_entry.id   AF-A0A820Q8Q4-F1
#
_cell.length_a   1.000
_cell.length_b   1.000
_cell.length_c   1.000
_cell.angle_alpha   90.00
_cell.angle_beta   90.00
_cell.angle_gamma   90.00
#
_symmetry.space_group_name_H-M   'P 1'
#
loop_
_entity.id
_entity.type
_entity.pdbx_description
1 polymer ?
#
loop_
_entity_poly.entity_id
_entity_poly.type
_entity_poly.pdbx_seq_one_letter_code
_entity_poly.pdbx_strand_id
1 'polypeptide(L)'
;QQWLRRFIFLESIAGVPGMVAGMSRHMKSLRTMKRDHGWIHTLLSEAENERMHLLTFLELRQPGYIFRGFVLLGQGVFFNAFFLTYLLSPQICHRFVGFLEEEAVTTYTR
;
A
#
# COMPACT_ATOMS: atom_id res chain seq x y z
N GLN A 1 -20.73 10.67 -2.30
CA GLN A 1 -19.97 11.44 -1.27
C GLN A 1 -19.32 10.52 -0.22
N GLN A 2 -20.05 9.59 0.40
CA GLN A 2 -19.48 8.67 1.41
C GLN A 2 -18.51 7.64 0.81
N TRP A 3 -18.79 7.16 -0.40
CA TRP A 3 -17.90 6.28 -1.18
C TRP A 3 -16.52 6.91 -1.44
N LEU A 4 -16.48 8.21 -1.78
CA LEU A 4 -15.23 8.90 -2.08
C LEU A 4 -14.33 9.02 -0.85
N ARG A 5 -14.91 9.27 0.34
CA ARG A 5 -14.14 9.23 1.60
C ARG A 5 -13.58 7.84 1.89
N ARG A 6 -14.33 6.78 1.54
CA ARG A 6 -13.87 5.39 1.68
C ARG A 6 -12.69 5.12 0.75
N PHE A 7 -12.76 5.48 -0.53
CA PHE A 7 -11.65 5.29 -1.45
C PHE A 7 -10.42 6.10 -1.05
N ILE A 8 -10.55 7.38 -0.71
CA ILE A 8 -9.42 8.18 -0.22
C ILE A 8 -8.75 7.51 1.00
N PHE A 9 -9.53 6.90 1.91
CA PHE A 9 -8.95 6.17 3.03
C PHE A 9 -8.26 4.89 2.58
N LEU A 10 -8.92 4.06 1.77
CA LEU A 10 -8.38 2.78 1.31
C LEU A 10 -7.11 2.96 0.48
N GLU A 11 -7.10 3.88 -0.49
CA GLU A 11 -5.94 4.17 -1.33
C GLU A 11 -4.74 4.70 -0.52
N SER A 12 -5.01 5.43 0.58
CA SER A 12 -3.94 5.88 1.49
C SER A 12 -3.25 4.74 2.25
N ILE A 13 -3.92 3.57 2.35
CA ILE A 13 -3.40 2.36 2.98
C ILE A 13 -2.87 1.38 1.92
N ALA A 14 -3.50 1.32 0.74
CA ALA A 14 -3.16 0.43 -0.37
C ALA A 14 -1.75 0.66 -0.94
N GLY A 15 -1.23 1.89 -0.88
CA GLY A 15 0.16 2.18 -1.27
C GLY A 15 1.24 1.68 -0.29
N VAL A 16 0.86 1.21 0.92
CA VAL A 16 1.83 0.81 1.96
C VAL A 16 2.50 -0.54 1.67
N PRO A 17 1.80 -1.62 1.29
CA PRO A 17 2.39 -2.94 1.06
C PRO A 17 3.52 -2.94 0.04
N GLY A 18 3.32 -2.35 -1.15
CA GLY A 18 4.34 -2.27 -2.19
C GLY A 18 5.60 -1.53 -1.72
N MET A 19 5.43 -0.44 -0.97
CA MET A 19 6.53 0.34 -0.41
C MET A 19 7.32 -0.48 0.62
N VAL A 20 6.63 -1.11 1.58
CA VAL A 20 7.26 -1.91 2.63
C VAL A 20 7.97 -3.13 2.06
N ALA A 21 7.34 -3.81 1.11
CA ALA A 21 7.91 -4.96 0.42
C ALA A 21 9.14 -4.56 -0.41
N GLY A 22 9.02 -3.51 -1.22
CA GLY A 22 10.12 -2.95 -2.02
C GLY A 22 11.31 -2.52 -1.16
N MET A 23 11.06 -1.76 -0.09
CA MET A 23 12.08 -1.35 0.88
C MET A 23 12.78 -2.55 1.53
N SER A 24 12.00 -3.52 2.01
CA SER A 24 12.55 -4.70 2.70
C SER A 24 13.45 -5.54 1.78
N ARG A 25 13.03 -5.69 0.51
CA ARG A 25 13.83 -6.37 -0.52
C ARG A 25 15.05 -5.56 -0.93
N HIS A 26 14.93 -4.25 -1.07
CA HIS A 26 16.04 -3.35 -1.34
C HIS A 26 17.13 -3.48 -0.27
N MET A 27 16.76 -3.34 1.01
CA MET A 27 17.69 -3.51 2.11
C MET A 27 18.28 -4.93 2.17
N LYS A 28 17.54 -5.96 1.72
CA LYS A 28 18.06 -7.33 1.62
C LYS A 28 19.09 -7.47 0.51
N SER A 29 18.84 -6.89 -0.66
CA SER A 29 19.77 -6.87 -1.79
C SER A 29 21.08 -6.22 -1.38
N LEU A 30 21.03 -5.06 -0.72
CA LEU A 30 22.20 -4.34 -0.22
C LEU A 30 23.01 -5.17 0.79
N ARG A 31 22.37 -5.67 1.86
CA ARG A 31 23.10 -6.39 2.92
C ARG A 31 23.61 -7.77 2.50
N THR A 32 23.07 -8.34 1.41
CA THR A 32 23.50 -9.65 0.89
C THR A 32 24.36 -9.54 -0.37
N MET A 33 24.53 -8.34 -0.93
CA MET A 33 25.25 -8.08 -2.18
C MET A 33 24.74 -8.94 -3.36
N LYS A 34 23.42 -9.18 -3.41
CA LYS A 34 22.76 -10.02 -4.43
C LYS A 34 21.78 -9.22 -5.28
N ARG A 35 21.63 -9.63 -6.54
CA ARG A 35 20.61 -9.08 -7.43
C ARG A 35 19.22 -9.43 -6.93
N ASP A 36 18.29 -8.50 -7.10
CA ASP A 36 16.90 -8.67 -6.71
C ASP A 36 16.00 -9.22 -7.83
N HIS A 37 16.47 -9.17 -9.09
CA HIS A 37 15.75 -9.65 -10.28
C HIS A 37 14.44 -8.91 -10.59
N GLY A 38 14.41 -7.59 -10.37
CA GLY A 38 13.34 -6.69 -10.84
C GLY A 38 12.18 -6.48 -9.87
N TRP A 39 12.10 -7.25 -8.79
CA TRP A 39 10.99 -7.18 -7.82
C TRP A 39 10.87 -5.83 -7.13
N ILE A 40 11.98 -5.20 -6.73
CA ILE A 40 11.97 -3.88 -6.08
C ILE A 40 11.29 -2.85 -6.98
N HIS A 41 11.61 -2.85 -8.28
CA HIS A 41 11.01 -1.90 -9.20
C HIS A 41 9.50 -2.10 -9.31
N THR A 42 9.06 -3.34 -9.53
CA THR A 42 7.63 -3.66 -9.63
C THR A 42 6.86 -3.24 -8.39
N LEU A 43 7.37 -3.56 -7.19
CA LEU A 43 6.69 -3.25 -5.93
C LEU A 43 6.64 -1.75 -5.63
N LEU A 44 7.69 -1.00 -5.97
CA LEU A 44 7.67 0.45 -5.83
C LEU A 44 6.76 1.12 -6.86
N SER A 45 6.67 0.57 -8.08
CA SER A 45 5.73 1.03 -9.10
C SER A 45 4.27 0.74 -8.72
N GLU A 46 3.99 -0.38 -8.06
CA GLU A 46 2.67 -0.68 -7.48
C GLU A 46 2.30 0.32 -6.38
N ALA A 47 3.21 0.60 -5.44
CA ALA A 47 2.99 1.61 -4.40
C ALA A 47 2.76 3.02 -4.99
N GLU A 48 3.46 3.35 -6.07
CA GLU A 48 3.24 4.58 -6.81
C GLU A 48 1.88 4.59 -7.51
N ASN A 49 1.44 3.48 -8.08
CA ASN A 49 0.15 3.35 -8.72
C ASN A 49 -1.00 3.67 -7.74
N GLU A 50 -1.01 3.05 -6.57
CA GLU A 50 -2.05 3.33 -5.55
C GLU A 50 -1.98 4.78 -5.04
N ARG A 51 -0.78 5.37 -4.96
CA ARG A 51 -0.62 6.79 -4.66
C ARG A 51 -1.27 7.66 -5.75
N MET A 52 -1.16 7.28 -7.02
CA MET A 52 -1.80 8.01 -8.11
C MET A 52 -3.33 7.90 -8.03
N HIS A 53 -3.89 6.73 -7.69
CA HIS A 53 -5.32 6.57 -7.40
C HIS A 53 -5.78 7.55 -6.31
N LEU A 54 -5.06 7.61 -5.19
CA LEU A 54 -5.34 8.56 -4.11
C LEU A 54 -5.36 10.01 -4.59
N LEU A 55 -4.32 10.43 -5.34
CA LEU A 55 -4.22 11.80 -5.85
C LEU A 55 -5.40 12.14 -6.77
N THR A 56 -5.82 11.21 -7.63
CA THR A 56 -7.01 11.40 -8.47
C THR A 56 -8.28 11.61 -7.64
N PHE A 57 -8.47 10.86 -6.54
CA PHE A 57 -9.64 11.06 -5.68
C PHE A 57 -9.59 12.36 -4.86
N LEU A 58 -8.40 12.88 -4.56
CA LEU A 58 -8.23 14.15 -3.84
C LEU A 58 -8.62 15.37 -4.69
N GLU A 59 -8.48 15.30 -6.01
CA GLU A 59 -9.01 16.32 -6.93
C GLU A 59 -10.53 16.44 -6.84
N LEU A 60 -11.23 15.34 -6.53
CA LEU A 60 -12.68 15.33 -6.35
C LEU A 60 -13.11 15.78 -4.95
N ARG A 61 -12.30 15.51 -3.92
CA ARG A 61 -12.61 15.88 -2.54
C ARG A 61 -11.38 16.00 -1.66
N GLN A 62 -11.23 17.17 -1.05
CA GLN A 62 -10.23 17.41 -0.03
C GLN A 62 -10.70 16.93 1.36
N PRO A 63 -9.95 16.05 2.05
CA PRO A 63 -10.28 15.59 3.39
C PRO A 63 -9.90 16.62 4.45
N GLY A 64 -10.73 16.76 5.49
CA GLY A 64 -10.46 17.63 6.65
C GLY A 64 -9.42 17.04 7.62
N TYR A 65 -8.99 17.84 8.60
CA TYR A 65 -7.90 17.51 9.53
C TYR A 65 -8.14 16.22 10.34
N ILE A 66 -9.36 15.99 10.82
CA ILE A 66 -9.70 14.77 11.59
C ILE A 66 -9.48 13.51 10.73
N PHE A 67 -9.93 13.53 9.48
CA PHE A 67 -9.75 12.42 8.56
C PHE A 67 -8.27 12.17 8.27
N ARG A 68 -7.47 13.23 8.06
CA ARG A 68 -6.02 13.12 7.90
C ARG A 68 -5.34 12.52 9.14
N GLY A 69 -5.83 12.83 10.34
CA GLY A 69 -5.41 12.19 11.58
C GLY A 69 -5.65 10.68 11.60
N PHE A 70 -6.83 10.23 11.13
CA PHE A 70 -7.13 8.81 10.98
C PHE A 70 -6.23 8.12 9.94
N VAL A 71 -5.92 8.78 8.82
CA VAL A 71 -4.98 8.26 7.82
C VAL A 71 -3.60 8.05 8.45
N LEU A 72 -3.08 9.04 9.18
CA LEU A 72 -1.78 8.94 9.83
C LEU A 72 -1.73 7.80 10.86
N LEU A 73 -2.79 7.65 11.67
CA LEU A 73 -2.90 6.55 12.63
C LEU A 73 -2.98 5.20 11.92
N GLY A 74 -3.83 5.08 10.89
CA GLY A 74 -4.00 3.88 10.10
C GLY A 74 -2.71 3.44 9.43
N GLN A 75 -2.00 4.36 8.78
CA GLN A 75 -0.69 4.11 8.19
C GLN A 75 0.33 3.71 9.25
N GLY A 76 0.39 4.40 10.39
CA GLY A 76 1.31 4.08 11.47
C GLY A 76 1.14 2.65 11.99
N VAL A 77 -0.10 2.22 12.24
CA VAL A 77 -0.39 0.85 12.69
C VAL A 77 -0.11 -0.16 11.58
N PHE A 78 -0.67 0.06 10.38
CA PHE A 78 -0.61 -0.90 9.28
C PHE A 78 0.81 -1.08 8.73
N PHE A 79 1.59 0.00 8.58
CA PHE A 79 2.99 -0.06 8.17
C PHE A 79 3.80 -0.96 9.09
N ASN A 80 3.72 -0.75 10.41
CA ASN A 80 4.49 -1.52 11.37
C ASN A 80 4.05 -3.00 11.41
N ALA A 81 2.74 -3.26 11.42
CA ALA A 81 2.20 -4.61 11.40
C ALA A 81 2.60 -5.36 10.12
N PHE A 82 2.45 -4.73 8.95
CA PHE A 82 2.80 -5.32 7.67
C PHE A 82 4.31 -5.52 7.54
N PHE A 83 5.13 -4.57 7.99
CA PHE A 83 6.60 -4.70 7.99
C PHE A 83 7.06 -5.90 8.82
N LEU A 84 6.60 -6.02 10.07
CA LEU A 84 6.95 -7.16 10.92
C LEU A 84 6.49 -8.49 10.29
N THR A 85 5.28 -8.52 9.74
CA THR A 85 4.77 -9.70 9.04
C THR A 85 5.58 -10.05 7.80
N TYR A 86 6.02 -9.05 7.03
CA TYR A 86 6.84 -9.24 5.82
C TYR A 86 8.21 -9.80 6.15
N LEU A 87 8.81 -9.41 7.28
CA LEU A 87 10.06 -10.00 7.76
C LEU A 87 9.90 -11.48 8.13
N LEU A 88 8.75 -11.87 8.68
CA LEU A 88 8.45 -13.25 9.07
C LEU A 88 8.05 -14.12 7.87
N SER A 89 7.13 -13.64 7.02
CA SER A 89 6.61 -14.39 5.87
C SER A 89 6.17 -13.47 4.72
N PRO A 90 7.07 -13.21 3.76
CA PRO A 90 6.73 -12.46 2.55
C PRO A 90 5.61 -13.11 1.72
N GLN A 91 5.50 -14.45 1.76
CA GLN A 91 4.50 -15.20 1.00
C GLN A 91 3.07 -14.91 1.48
N ILE A 92 2.88 -14.78 2.80
CA ILE A 92 1.57 -14.45 3.38
C ILE A 92 1.20 -13.01 3.00
N CYS A 93 2.15 -12.08 3.10
CA CYS A 93 1.94 -10.68 2.70
C CYS A 93 1.52 -10.55 1.23
N HIS A 94 2.20 -11.23 0.31
CA HIS A 94 1.84 -11.17 -1.12
C HIS A 94 0.47 -11.79 -1.41
N ARG A 95 0.11 -12.90 -0.77
CA ARG A 95 -1.25 -13.47 -0.89
C ARG A 95 -2.31 -12.54 -0.33
N PHE A 96 -2.03 -11.92 0.82
CA PHE A 96 -2.94 -10.97 1.45
C PHE A 96 -3.22 -9.77 0.55
N VAL A 97 -2.18 -9.19 -0.07
CA VAL A 97 -2.35 -8.11 -1.06
C VAL A 97 -3.16 -8.60 -2.26
N GLY A 98 -2.87 -9.79 -2.79
CA GLY A 98 -3.66 -10.39 -3.87
C GLY A 98 -5.17 -10.45 -3.56
N PHE A 99 -5.55 -10.86 -2.34
CA PHE A 99 -6.96 -10.85 -1.93
C PHE A 99 -7.55 -9.44 -1.82
N LEU A 100 -6.76 -8.44 -1.39
CA LEU A 100 -7.24 -7.06 -1.36
C LEU A 100 -7.52 -6.52 -2.78
N GLU A 101 -6.67 -6.86 -3.75
CA GLU A 101 -6.88 -6.46 -5.14
C GLU A 101 -8.12 -7.12 -5.75
N GLU A 102 -8.37 -8.40 -5.46
CA GLU A 102 -9.61 -9.07 -5.89
C GLU A 102 -10.88 -8.39 -5.34
N GLU A 103 -10.84 -7.96 -4.08
CA GLU A 103 -11.92 -7.19 -3.45
C GLU A 103 -12.03 -5.76 -4.03
N ALA A 104 -10.90 -5.15 -4.42
CA ALA A 104 -10.87 -3.85 -5.08
C ALA A 104 -11.57 -3.91 -6.45
N VAL A 105 -11.23 -4.90 -7.28
CA VAL A 105 -11.90 -5.14 -8.58
C VAL A 105 -13.41 -5.34 -8.40
N THR A 106 -13.81 -6.14 -7.40
CA THR A 106 -15.23 -6.35 -7.07
C THR A 106 -15.92 -5.06 -6.65
N THR A 107 -15.23 -4.21 -5.88
CA THR A 107 -15.75 -2.92 -5.41
C THR A 107 -15.89 -1.91 -6.55
N TYR A 108 -14.96 -1.88 -7.51
CA TYR A 108 -15.00 -0.96 -8.64
C TYR A 108 -15.99 -1.35 -9.74
N THR A 109 -16.31 -2.64 -9.86
CA THR A 109 -17.25 -3.14 -10.87
C THR A 109 -18.72 -2.88 -10.49
N ARG A 110 -19.01 -2.69 -9.19
CA ARG A 110 -20.36 -2.48 -8.66
C ARG A 110 -20.68 -1.00 -8.47
#